data_AF-A0AAD7M9N0-F1
#
_entry.id   AF-A0AAD7M9N0-F1
#
_cell.length_a   1.000
_cell.length_b   1.000
_cell.length_c   1.000
_cell.angle_alpha   90.00
_cell.angle_beta   90.00
_cell.angle_gamma   90.00
#
_symmetry.space_group_name_H-M   'P 1'
#
loop_
_entity.id
_entity.type
_entity.pdbx_description
1 polymer ?
#
loop_
_entity_poly.entity_id
_entity_poly.type
_entity_poly.pdbx_seq_one_letter_code
_entity_poly.pdbx_strand_id
1 'polypeptide(L)'
;SRIQMVYRKAVIRMRYYPEIWFMAYSWTTSVGRKDKGLAILKAGLDANPARHLLEKSQLTKDHRDFTEIHSVYERFFGVLCRKKNQEELPELKKQYSNTWINYMRLAHRAQGHKTCRDVFGKARKDEYIGWEVYEAGAMTEYRCNLEDRRLVAARIFETGMKKHSSHSTYVLSHLGFLLTVNDENSMLYWSLHPVPLLTVV
;
A
#
# COMPACT_ATOMS: atom_id res chain seq x y z
N SER A 1 33.34 15.09 -3.17
CA SER A 1 32.37 16.20 -3.32
C SER A 1 31.76 16.54 -1.97
N ARG A 2 31.67 17.83 -1.63
CA ARG A 2 31.06 18.34 -0.37
C ARG A 2 29.63 17.80 -0.17
N ILE A 3 28.85 17.68 -1.25
CA ILE A 3 27.46 17.22 -1.22
C ILE A 3 27.35 15.76 -0.72
N GLN A 4 28.26 14.88 -1.16
CA GLN A 4 28.28 13.48 -0.72
C GLN A 4 28.54 13.35 0.79
N MET A 5 29.37 14.24 1.36
CA MET A 5 29.70 14.26 2.78
C MET A 5 28.51 14.71 3.62
N VAL A 6 27.74 15.69 3.13
CA VAL A 6 26.50 16.15 3.77
C VAL A 6 25.47 15.02 3.80
N TYR A 7 25.24 14.34 2.66
CA TYR A 7 24.34 13.18 2.63
C TYR A 7 24.79 12.07 3.57
N ARG A 8 26.10 11.76 3.64
CA ARG A 8 26.62 10.76 4.58
C ARG A 8 26.31 11.08 6.04
N LYS A 9 26.46 12.35 6.45
CA LYS A 9 26.12 12.78 7.82
C LYS A 9 24.61 12.77 8.05
N ALA A 10 23.83 13.20 7.06
CA ALA A 10 22.37 13.24 7.13
C ALA A 10 21.76 11.84 7.29
N VAL A 11 22.19 10.85 6.50
CA VAL A 11 21.65 9.48 6.59
C VAL A 11 22.00 8.76 7.89
N ILE A 12 23.08 9.16 8.57
CA ILE A 12 23.41 8.64 9.90
C ILE A 12 22.51 9.26 10.96
N ARG A 13 22.35 10.59 10.93
CA ARG A 13 21.65 11.36 11.98
C ARG A 13 20.13 11.33 11.84
N MET A 14 19.65 11.12 10.62
CA MET A 14 18.22 11.06 10.25
C MET A 14 17.91 9.71 9.60
N ARG A 15 18.48 8.62 10.16
CA ARG A 15 18.39 7.25 9.62
C ARG A 15 16.96 6.76 9.37
N TYR A 16 15.98 7.28 10.13
CA TYR A 16 14.56 6.92 10.03
C TYR A 16 13.75 7.78 9.04
N TYR A 17 14.40 8.68 8.28
CA TYR A 17 13.75 9.49 7.24
C TYR A 17 14.16 8.98 5.84
N PRO A 18 13.30 8.23 5.14
CA PRO A 18 13.61 7.64 3.84
C PRO A 18 13.83 8.71 2.77
N GLU A 19 13.20 9.88 2.87
CA GLU A 19 13.35 10.96 1.88
C GLU A 19 14.81 11.38 1.78
N ILE A 20 15.54 11.34 2.90
CA ILE A 20 16.96 11.68 2.94
C ILE A 20 17.80 10.59 2.25
N TRP A 21 17.43 9.32 2.42
CA TRP A 21 18.06 8.20 1.71
C TRP A 21 17.79 8.26 0.20
N PHE A 22 16.58 8.61 -0.20
CA PHE A 22 16.21 8.76 -1.60
C PHE A 22 16.86 9.97 -2.26
N MET A 23 16.88 11.12 -1.59
CA MET A 23 17.61 12.29 -2.09
C MET A 23 19.11 11.98 -2.26
N ALA A 24 19.70 11.23 -1.32
CA ALA A 24 21.07 10.74 -1.46
C ALA A 24 21.23 9.78 -2.66
N TYR A 25 20.31 8.85 -2.86
CA TYR A 25 20.30 7.94 -4.02
C TYR A 25 20.18 8.71 -5.34
N SER A 26 19.17 9.57 -5.48
CA SER A 26 18.85 10.33 -6.68
C SER A 26 20.03 11.19 -7.12
N TRP A 27 20.65 11.90 -6.17
CA TRP A 27 21.87 12.67 -6.43
C TRP A 27 23.06 11.78 -6.84
N THR A 28 23.23 10.61 -6.20
CA THR A 28 24.37 9.73 -6.53
C THR A 28 24.22 9.09 -7.92
N THR A 29 22.97 8.81 -8.31
CA THR A 29 22.60 8.32 -9.64
C THR A 29 22.72 9.41 -10.71
N SER A 30 22.35 10.65 -10.41
CA SER A 30 22.51 11.79 -11.33
C SER A 30 23.98 12.14 -11.59
N VAL A 31 24.88 11.80 -10.66
CA VAL A 31 26.34 11.92 -10.81
C VAL A 31 26.94 10.72 -11.58
N GLY A 32 26.10 9.82 -12.12
CA GLY A 32 26.53 8.68 -12.95
C GLY A 32 27.05 7.47 -12.16
N ARG A 33 26.95 7.48 -10.83
CA ARG A 33 27.47 6.40 -9.95
C ARG A 33 26.34 5.47 -9.49
N LYS A 34 25.74 4.76 -10.45
CA LYS A 34 24.56 3.91 -10.23
C LYS A 34 24.79 2.82 -9.16
N ASP A 35 25.96 2.17 -9.16
CA ASP A 35 26.28 1.09 -8.21
C ASP A 35 26.31 1.58 -6.75
N LYS A 36 26.87 2.77 -6.53
CA LYS A 36 26.89 3.40 -5.19
C LYS A 36 25.52 3.90 -4.79
N GLY A 37 24.72 4.37 -5.75
CA GLY A 37 23.31 4.69 -5.53
C GLY A 37 22.56 3.48 -5.00
N LEU A 38 22.67 2.33 -5.67
CA LEU A 38 22.05 1.09 -5.22
C LEU A 38 22.54 0.63 -3.84
N ALA A 39 23.82 0.81 -3.52
CA ALA A 39 24.34 0.50 -2.18
C ALA A 39 23.73 1.40 -1.09
N ILE A 40 23.57 2.71 -1.36
CA ILE A 40 22.91 3.66 -0.45
C ILE A 40 21.42 3.29 -0.29
N LEU A 41 20.78 2.88 -1.37
CA LEU A 41 19.39 2.43 -1.37
C LEU A 41 19.22 1.18 -0.51
N LYS A 42 20.11 0.18 -0.66
CA LYS A 42 20.15 -1.03 0.16
C LYS A 42 20.37 -0.72 1.64
N ALA A 43 21.31 0.17 1.96
CA ALA A 43 21.54 0.62 3.33
C ALA A 43 20.33 1.38 3.92
N GLY A 44 19.62 2.14 3.10
CA GLY A 44 18.38 2.83 3.47
C GLY A 44 17.21 1.88 3.68
N LEU A 45 17.13 0.79 2.90
CA LEU A 45 16.18 -0.31 3.09
C LEU A 45 16.44 -1.05 4.41
N ASP A 46 17.70 -1.34 4.74
CA ASP A 46 18.05 -1.97 6.01
C ASP A 46 17.79 -1.02 7.21
N ALA A 47 17.97 0.28 6.99
CA ALA A 47 17.78 1.33 7.99
C ALA A 47 16.32 1.68 8.26
N ASN A 48 15.53 1.82 7.21
CA ASN A 48 14.12 2.16 7.27
C ASN A 48 13.33 1.25 6.34
N PRO A 49 13.07 0.02 6.82
CA PRO A 49 12.42 -0.97 6.00
C PRO A 49 11.03 -0.49 5.51
N ALA A 50 10.19 -0.01 6.43
CA ALA A 50 8.77 0.24 6.14
C ALA A 50 8.52 1.49 5.29
N ARG A 51 9.31 2.55 5.43
CA ARG A 51 9.05 3.85 4.78
C ARG A 51 9.70 3.97 3.40
N HIS A 52 10.78 3.24 3.14
CA HIS A 52 11.44 3.22 1.82
C HIS A 52 10.56 2.64 0.70
N LEU A 53 9.71 1.65 1.04
CA LEU A 53 8.78 1.04 0.10
C LEU A 53 7.68 2.01 -0.37
N LEU A 54 7.25 2.93 0.51
CA LEU A 54 6.29 3.99 0.18
C LEU A 54 6.86 4.94 -0.87
N GLU A 55 8.12 5.35 -0.72
CA GLU A 55 8.77 6.29 -1.63
C GLU A 55 9.08 5.66 -3.00
N LYS A 56 9.63 4.44 -3.03
CA LYS A 56 9.86 3.73 -4.31
C LYS A 56 8.55 3.55 -5.10
N SER A 57 7.41 3.35 -4.41
CA SER A 57 6.09 3.22 -5.04
C SER A 57 5.59 4.49 -5.75
N GLN A 58 6.08 5.67 -5.34
CA GLN A 58 5.73 6.97 -5.93
C GLN A 58 6.65 7.33 -7.11
N LEU A 59 7.84 6.74 -7.17
CA LEU A 59 8.90 7.08 -8.13
C LEU A 59 8.98 6.17 -9.35
N THR A 60 8.47 4.94 -9.28
CA THR A 60 8.43 4.04 -10.44
C THR A 60 7.26 4.44 -11.36
N LYS A 61 7.44 5.53 -12.10
CA LYS A 61 6.70 5.83 -13.33
C LYS A 61 7.27 5.08 -14.53
N ASP A 62 8.50 4.59 -14.42
CA ASP A 62 9.11 3.70 -15.40
C ASP A 62 8.72 2.25 -15.10
N HIS A 63 7.84 1.68 -15.93
CA HIS A 63 7.30 0.31 -15.87
C HIS A 63 8.35 -0.83 -15.96
N ARG A 64 9.64 -0.57 -15.78
CA ARG A 64 10.68 -1.40 -16.39
C ARG A 64 11.13 -2.62 -15.59
N ASP A 65 10.93 -2.70 -14.27
CA ASP A 65 11.38 -3.88 -13.50
C ASP A 65 10.47 -4.26 -12.32
N PHE A 66 9.22 -4.66 -12.60
CA PHE A 66 8.32 -5.21 -11.56
C PHE A 66 8.92 -6.43 -10.84
N THR A 67 9.69 -7.25 -11.56
CA THR A 67 10.41 -8.43 -11.05
C THR A 67 11.43 -8.08 -9.97
N GLU A 68 12.23 -7.02 -10.19
CA GLU A 68 13.18 -6.56 -9.19
C GLU A 68 12.44 -6.05 -7.95
N ILE A 69 11.33 -5.34 -8.13
CA ILE A 69 10.54 -4.84 -7.01
C ILE A 69 9.90 -5.99 -6.22
N HIS A 70 9.34 -7.00 -6.90
CA HIS A 70 8.85 -8.20 -6.24
C HIS A 70 9.94 -8.84 -5.36
N SER A 71 11.16 -8.99 -5.88
CA SER A 71 12.29 -9.55 -5.12
C SER A 71 12.65 -8.73 -3.87
N VAL A 72 12.49 -7.40 -3.94
CA VAL A 72 12.72 -6.51 -2.80
C VAL A 72 11.64 -6.72 -1.74
N TYR A 73 10.36 -6.77 -2.12
CA TYR A 73 9.25 -7.05 -1.18
C TYR A 73 9.36 -8.46 -0.57
N GLU A 74 9.74 -9.48 -1.33
CA GLU A 74 9.95 -10.83 -0.78
C GLU A 74 11.09 -10.87 0.24
N ARG A 75 12.24 -10.23 -0.08
CA ARG A 75 13.35 -10.10 0.88
C ARG A 75 12.90 -9.37 2.14
N PHE A 76 12.07 -8.35 1.97
CA PHE A 76 11.55 -7.52 3.02
C PHE A 76 10.64 -8.27 3.99
N PHE A 77 9.68 -9.02 3.46
CA PHE A 77 8.83 -9.90 4.27
C PHE A 77 9.69 -10.92 5.02
N GLY A 78 10.75 -11.46 4.40
CA GLY A 78 11.71 -12.31 5.08
C GLY A 78 12.40 -11.64 6.29
N VAL A 79 12.70 -10.33 6.23
CA VAL A 79 13.26 -9.58 7.36
C VAL A 79 12.21 -9.33 8.45
N LEU A 80 11.00 -8.93 8.06
CA LEU A 80 9.92 -8.67 9.02
C LEU A 80 9.44 -9.95 9.73
N CYS A 81 9.37 -11.07 9.02
CA CYS A 81 9.06 -12.38 9.61
C CYS A 81 10.12 -12.82 10.63
N ARG A 82 11.40 -12.48 10.45
CA ARG A 82 12.42 -12.74 11.48
C ARG A 82 12.22 -11.89 12.73
N LYS A 83 11.86 -10.61 12.55
CA LYS A 83 11.57 -9.70 13.67
C LYS A 83 10.30 -10.09 14.45
N LYS A 84 9.29 -10.64 13.78
CA LYS A 84 8.08 -11.21 14.42
C LYS A 84 8.44 -12.17 15.54
N ASN A 85 9.41 -13.06 15.32
CA ASN A 85 9.79 -14.08 16.29
C ASN A 85 10.57 -13.54 17.50
N GLN A 86 10.97 -12.27 17.47
CA GLN A 86 11.76 -11.63 18.53
C GLN A 86 10.93 -10.68 19.40
N GLU A 87 9.93 -9.99 18.84
CA GLU A 87 9.08 -9.03 19.58
C GLU A 87 7.69 -8.96 18.95
N GLU A 88 6.65 -9.33 19.71
CA GLU A 88 5.26 -9.07 19.34
C GLU A 88 4.86 -7.64 19.73
N LEU A 89 5.10 -6.69 18.82
CA LEU A 89 4.64 -5.32 18.97
C LEU A 89 3.44 -5.04 18.04
N PRO A 90 2.34 -4.44 18.53
CA PRO A 90 1.19 -4.03 17.70
C PRO A 90 1.60 -3.15 16.51
N GLU A 91 2.61 -2.30 16.72
CA GLU A 91 3.17 -1.43 15.68
C GLU A 91 3.85 -2.23 14.56
N LEU A 92 4.47 -3.37 14.87
CA LEU A 92 5.07 -4.25 13.86
C LEU A 92 4.00 -4.87 12.96
N LYS A 93 2.86 -5.26 13.53
CA LYS A 93 1.71 -5.80 12.76
C LYS A 93 1.13 -4.76 11.81
N LYS A 94 1.00 -3.52 12.27
CA LYS A 94 0.58 -2.40 11.44
C LYS A 94 1.57 -2.11 10.31
N GLN A 95 2.88 -2.10 10.62
CA GLN A 95 3.92 -1.93 9.60
C GLN A 95 3.92 -3.05 8.56
N TYR A 96 3.76 -4.29 9.01
CA TYR A 96 3.65 -5.47 8.14
C TYR A 96 2.46 -5.32 7.18
N SER A 97 1.29 -4.96 7.70
CA SER A 97 0.07 -4.75 6.92
C SER A 97 0.23 -3.61 5.90
N ASN A 98 0.83 -2.49 6.31
CA ASN A 98 1.14 -1.38 5.41
C ASN A 98 2.07 -1.79 4.26
N THR A 99 3.02 -2.70 4.51
CA THR A 99 3.93 -3.16 3.46
C THR A 99 3.23 -4.02 2.41
N TRP A 100 2.28 -4.86 2.80
CA TRP A 100 1.38 -5.54 1.86
C TRP A 100 0.52 -4.56 1.05
N ILE A 101 -0.04 -3.53 1.69
CA ILE A 101 -0.84 -2.51 1.01
C ILE A 101 -0.03 -1.75 -0.04
N ASN A 102 1.21 -1.37 0.29
CA ASN A 102 2.10 -0.71 -0.65
C ASN A 102 2.50 -1.63 -1.80
N TYR A 103 2.71 -2.92 -1.51
CA TYR A 103 3.01 -3.89 -2.54
C TYR A 103 1.83 -4.06 -3.52
N MET A 104 0.60 -4.17 -3.01
CA MET A 104 -0.63 -4.22 -3.83
C MET A 104 -0.76 -2.98 -4.72
N ARG A 105 -0.63 -1.78 -4.14
CA ARG A 105 -0.71 -0.50 -4.87
C ARG A 105 0.32 -0.42 -5.98
N LEU A 106 1.52 -0.91 -5.73
CA LEU A 106 2.59 -0.92 -6.71
C LEU A 106 2.37 -1.95 -7.81
N ALA A 107 1.94 -3.16 -7.46
CA ALA A 107 1.57 -4.20 -8.42
C ALA A 107 0.46 -3.71 -9.36
N HIS A 108 -0.55 -3.03 -8.80
CA HIS A 108 -1.60 -2.39 -9.57
C HIS A 108 -1.05 -1.35 -10.55
N ARG A 109 -0.17 -0.45 -10.09
CA ARG A 109 0.43 0.61 -10.94
C ARG A 109 1.35 0.04 -12.03
N ALA A 110 2.11 -1.00 -11.71
CA ALA A 110 3.14 -1.52 -12.61
C ALA A 110 2.57 -2.45 -13.69
N GLN A 111 1.65 -3.36 -13.31
CA GLN A 111 1.15 -4.45 -14.16
C GLN A 111 -0.37 -4.54 -14.24
N GLY A 112 -1.09 -3.62 -13.59
CA GLY A 112 -2.55 -3.56 -13.63
C GLY A 112 -3.27 -4.40 -12.58
N HIS A 113 -4.59 -4.43 -12.68
CA HIS A 113 -5.49 -4.93 -11.64
C HIS A 113 -5.32 -6.43 -11.34
N LYS A 114 -5.05 -7.25 -12.37
CA LYS A 114 -4.88 -8.70 -12.20
C LYS A 114 -3.73 -9.03 -11.24
N THR A 115 -2.56 -8.42 -11.43
CA THR A 115 -1.39 -8.65 -10.57
C THR A 115 -1.64 -8.16 -9.13
N CYS A 116 -2.41 -7.06 -8.96
CA CYS A 116 -2.82 -6.60 -7.63
C CYS A 116 -3.65 -7.67 -6.89
N ARG A 117 -4.60 -8.32 -7.57
CA ARG A 117 -5.40 -9.42 -7.00
C ARG A 117 -4.55 -10.62 -6.64
N ASP A 118 -3.54 -10.97 -7.44
CA ASP A 118 -2.62 -12.06 -7.14
C ASP A 118 -1.81 -11.78 -5.86
N VAL A 119 -1.32 -10.53 -5.71
CA VAL A 119 -0.63 -10.09 -4.49
C VAL A 119 -1.56 -10.11 -3.28
N PHE A 120 -2.79 -9.62 -3.42
CA PHE A 120 -3.80 -9.69 -2.34
C PHE A 120 -4.15 -11.14 -1.96
N GLY A 121 -4.21 -12.04 -2.94
CA GLY A 121 -4.39 -13.47 -2.73
C GLY A 121 -3.27 -14.10 -1.90
N LYS A 122 -2.02 -13.66 -2.10
CA LYS A 122 -0.88 -14.04 -1.24
C LYS A 122 -1.01 -13.44 0.16
N ALA A 123 -1.29 -12.14 0.24
CA ALA A 123 -1.40 -11.43 1.52
C ALA A 123 -2.44 -12.08 2.45
N ARG A 124 -3.64 -12.41 1.95
CA ARG A 124 -4.73 -12.98 2.78
C ARG A 124 -4.45 -14.34 3.40
N LYS A 125 -3.48 -15.08 2.85
CA LYS A 125 -3.05 -16.39 3.37
C LYS A 125 -2.05 -16.25 4.52
N ASP A 126 -1.44 -15.08 4.65
CA ASP A 126 -0.52 -14.79 5.73
C ASP A 126 -1.29 -14.54 7.04
N GLU A 127 -0.86 -15.20 8.10
CA GLU A 127 -1.49 -15.19 9.41
C GLU A 127 -1.33 -13.84 10.12
N TYR A 128 -0.26 -13.09 9.82
CA TYR A 128 0.10 -11.89 10.57
C TYR A 128 -0.52 -10.60 10.01
N ILE A 129 -1.35 -10.70 8.97
CA ILE A 129 -1.99 -9.52 8.38
C ILE A 129 -2.98 -8.86 9.35
N GLY A 130 -3.02 -7.54 9.27
CA GLY A 130 -4.03 -6.70 9.90
C GLY A 130 -5.23 -6.48 8.99
N TRP A 131 -6.28 -5.92 9.58
CA TRP A 131 -7.53 -5.60 8.92
C TRP A 131 -7.37 -4.55 7.80
N GLU A 132 -6.32 -3.72 7.89
CA GLU A 132 -6.00 -2.67 6.92
C GLU A 132 -5.80 -3.23 5.50
N VAL A 133 -5.28 -4.47 5.38
CA VAL A 133 -5.07 -5.13 4.09
C VAL A 133 -6.41 -5.48 3.44
N TYR A 134 -7.39 -5.93 4.22
CA TYR A 134 -8.73 -6.24 3.72
C TYR A 134 -9.48 -4.99 3.29
N GLU A 135 -9.42 -3.92 4.10
CA GLU A 135 -9.99 -2.61 3.72
C GLU A 135 -9.37 -2.10 2.42
N ALA A 136 -8.03 -2.05 2.35
CA ALA A 136 -7.34 -1.57 1.16
C ALA A 136 -7.65 -2.41 -0.08
N GLY A 137 -7.75 -3.74 0.07
CA GLY A 137 -8.14 -4.65 -1.01
C GLY A 137 -9.57 -4.39 -1.51
N ALA A 138 -10.53 -4.28 -0.59
CA ALA A 138 -11.92 -4.00 -0.91
C ALA A 138 -12.08 -2.65 -1.62
N MET A 139 -11.44 -1.59 -1.10
CA MET A 139 -11.51 -0.27 -1.71
C MET A 139 -10.78 -0.19 -3.05
N THR A 140 -9.76 -1.02 -3.28
CA THR A 140 -9.11 -1.12 -4.59
C THR A 140 -10.05 -1.76 -5.61
N GLU A 141 -10.73 -2.86 -5.26
CA GLU A 141 -11.75 -3.48 -6.12
C GLU A 141 -12.90 -2.53 -6.44
N TYR A 142 -13.41 -1.84 -5.42
CA TYR A 142 -14.51 -0.89 -5.59
C TYR A 142 -14.17 0.25 -6.56
N ARG A 143 -12.92 0.73 -6.53
CA ARG A 143 -12.48 1.86 -7.37
C ARG A 143 -12.03 1.46 -8.77
N CYS A 144 -11.47 0.26 -8.92
CA CYS A 144 -10.77 -0.13 -10.14
C CYS A 144 -11.53 -1.15 -11.00
N ASN A 145 -12.50 -1.87 -10.43
CA ASN A 145 -13.33 -2.79 -11.19
C ASN A 145 -14.56 -2.07 -11.77
N LEU A 146 -14.90 -2.39 -13.03
CA LEU A 146 -16.05 -1.81 -13.73
C LEU A 146 -17.31 -2.67 -13.56
N GLU A 147 -17.14 -3.99 -13.44
CA GLU A 147 -18.22 -4.96 -13.27
C GLU A 147 -18.23 -5.47 -11.82
N ASP A 148 -19.40 -5.53 -11.18
CA ASP A 148 -19.59 -6.10 -9.84
C ASP A 148 -18.68 -5.53 -8.73
N ARG A 149 -18.10 -4.34 -8.95
CA ARG A 149 -17.17 -3.67 -8.02
C ARG A 149 -17.68 -3.60 -6.58
N ARG A 150 -18.99 -3.43 -6.42
CA ARG A 150 -19.70 -3.41 -5.14
C ARG A 150 -19.76 -4.79 -4.49
N LEU A 151 -20.16 -5.81 -5.25
CA LEU A 151 -20.28 -7.18 -4.77
C LEU A 151 -18.92 -7.76 -4.39
N VAL A 152 -17.89 -7.50 -5.20
CA VAL A 152 -16.52 -7.96 -4.92
C VAL A 152 -15.98 -7.28 -3.66
N ALA A 153 -16.13 -5.96 -3.53
CA ALA A 153 -15.70 -5.23 -2.34
C ALA A 153 -16.44 -5.68 -1.08
N ALA A 154 -17.77 -5.86 -1.16
CA ALA A 154 -18.58 -6.38 -0.05
C ALA A 154 -18.11 -7.76 0.41
N ARG A 155 -17.88 -8.70 -0.53
CA ARG A 155 -17.36 -10.05 -0.20
C ARG A 155 -15.99 -9.99 0.48
N ILE A 156 -15.12 -9.05 0.10
CA ILE A 156 -13.82 -8.87 0.75
C ILE A 156 -14.02 -8.36 2.18
N PHE A 157 -14.88 -7.38 2.40
CA PHE A 157 -15.22 -6.89 3.74
C PHE A 157 -15.82 -7.99 4.62
N GLU A 158 -16.80 -8.74 4.12
CA GLU A 158 -17.39 -9.88 4.84
C GLU A 158 -16.34 -10.93 5.22
N THR A 159 -15.39 -11.20 4.32
CA THR A 159 -14.29 -12.13 4.61
C THR A 159 -13.39 -11.61 5.73
N GLY A 160 -13.07 -10.32 5.75
CA GLY A 160 -12.28 -9.73 6.83
C GLY A 160 -13.06 -9.61 8.14
N MET A 161 -14.38 -9.42 8.09
CA MET A 161 -15.26 -9.36 9.27
C MET A 161 -15.26 -10.67 10.06
N LYS A 162 -15.08 -11.81 9.39
CA LYS A 162 -14.91 -13.12 10.05
C LYS A 162 -13.67 -13.17 10.97
N LYS A 163 -12.63 -12.38 10.69
CA LYS A 163 -11.36 -12.37 11.45
C LYS A 163 -11.21 -11.15 12.36
N HIS A 164 -11.78 -10.02 11.98
CA HIS A 164 -11.49 -8.71 12.58
C HIS A 164 -12.75 -7.99 13.08
N SER A 165 -13.82 -8.72 13.39
CA SER A 165 -15.09 -8.15 13.89
C SER A 165 -14.97 -7.35 15.19
N SER A 166 -13.97 -7.66 16.03
CA SER A 166 -13.70 -6.94 17.27
C SER A 166 -13.00 -5.58 17.09
N HIS A 167 -12.45 -5.31 15.90
CA HIS A 167 -11.78 -4.04 15.62
C HIS A 167 -12.78 -2.98 15.16
N SER A 168 -13.14 -2.06 16.05
CA SER A 168 -14.11 -0.99 15.77
C SER A 168 -13.78 -0.18 14.52
N THR A 169 -12.50 0.13 14.28
CA THR A 169 -12.05 0.88 13.09
C THR A 169 -12.37 0.15 11.78
N TYR A 170 -12.24 -1.18 11.78
CA TYR A 170 -12.55 -1.99 10.60
C TYR A 170 -14.05 -2.06 10.35
N VAL A 171 -14.85 -2.23 11.43
CA VAL A 171 -16.31 -2.20 11.37
C VAL A 171 -16.81 -0.86 10.83
N LEU A 172 -16.24 0.25 11.31
CA LEU A 172 -16.58 1.60 10.84
C LEU A 172 -16.23 1.78 9.35
N SER A 173 -15.09 1.27 8.90
CA SER A 173 -14.72 1.31 7.49
C SER A 173 -15.69 0.52 6.61
N HIS A 174 -16.09 -0.68 7.05
CA HIS A 174 -17.10 -1.48 6.34
C HIS A 174 -18.46 -0.78 6.28
N LEU A 175 -18.94 -0.21 7.40
CA LEU A 175 -20.19 0.55 7.43
C LEU A 175 -20.12 1.79 6.53
N GLY A 176 -19.00 2.51 6.55
CA GLY A 176 -18.75 3.63 5.65
C GLY A 176 -18.85 3.22 4.18
N PHE A 177 -18.26 2.08 3.82
CA PHE A 177 -18.41 1.51 2.48
C PHE A 177 -19.90 1.20 2.14
N LEU A 178 -20.65 0.55 3.04
CA LEU A 178 -22.06 0.23 2.78
C LEU A 178 -22.92 1.47 2.56
N LEU A 179 -22.68 2.54 3.32
CA LEU A 179 -23.34 3.83 3.12
C LEU A 179 -23.02 4.41 1.73
N THR A 180 -21.75 4.41 1.32
CA THR A 180 -21.38 4.90 -0.02
C THR A 180 -22.04 4.10 -1.14
N VAL A 181 -22.17 2.78 -1.00
CA VAL A 181 -22.85 1.93 -1.98
C VAL A 181 -24.35 2.23 -2.03
N ASN A 182 -24.98 2.50 -0.89
CA ASN A 182 -26.38 2.86 -0.80
C ASN A 182 -26.65 4.24 -1.44
N ASP A 183 -25.82 5.23 -1.16
CA ASP A 183 -25.96 6.58 -1.74
C ASP A 183 -25.78 6.58 -3.26
N GLU A 184 -24.85 5.78 -3.80
CA GLU A 184 -24.72 5.63 -5.25
C GLU A 184 -25.97 4.96 -5.88
N ASN A 185 -26.64 4.04 -5.18
CA ASN A 185 -27.92 3.49 -5.65
C ASN A 185 -28.99 4.58 -5.70
N SER A 186 -29.03 5.46 -4.69
CA SER A 186 -29.91 6.61 -4.70
C SER A 186 -29.60 7.53 -5.88
N MET A 187 -28.34 7.90 -6.12
CA MET A 187 -27.96 8.82 -7.20
C MET A 187 -28.29 8.27 -8.60
N LEU A 188 -28.09 6.97 -8.84
CA LEU A 188 -28.50 6.32 -10.09
C LEU A 188 -30.03 6.31 -10.25
N TYR A 189 -30.76 6.09 -9.16
CA TYR A 189 -32.22 6.16 -9.13
C TYR A 189 -32.73 7.57 -9.51
N TRP A 190 -32.17 8.64 -8.95
CA TRP A 190 -32.52 10.03 -9.31
C TRP A 190 -32.16 10.38 -10.76
N SER A 191 -31.16 9.73 -11.35
CA SER A 191 -30.76 9.96 -12.76
C SER A 191 -31.63 9.23 -13.78
N LEU A 192 -32.15 8.05 -13.42
CA LEU A 192 -33.03 7.23 -14.26
C LEU A 192 -34.51 7.60 -14.10
N HIS A 193 -34.87 8.15 -12.94
CA HIS A 193 -36.18 8.72 -12.65
C HIS A 193 -35.98 10.17 -12.22
N PRO A 194 -35.88 11.13 -13.16
CA PRO A 194 -35.87 12.53 -12.81
C PRO A 194 -37.17 12.81 -12.05
N VAL A 195 -37.05 13.04 -10.74
CA VAL A 195 -38.20 13.46 -9.95
C VAL A 195 -38.68 14.77 -10.57
N PRO A 196 -39.95 14.85 -11.03
CA PRO A 196 -40.46 16.10 -11.55
C PRO A 196 -40.27 17.09 -10.41
N LEU A 197 -39.49 18.15 -10.68
CA LEU A 197 -39.34 19.27 -9.78
C LEU A 197 -40.75 19.63 -9.32
N LEU A 198 -41.06 19.30 -8.06
CA LEU A 198 -42.25 19.80 -7.40
C LEU A 198 -42.06 21.31 -7.37
N THR A 199 -42.72 21.96 -8.32
CA THR A 199 -42.96 23.38 -8.31
C THR A 199 -43.59 23.70 -6.97
N VAL A 200 -42.89 24.57 -6.25
CA VAL A 200 -43.39 25.38 -5.15
C VAL A 200 -44.86 25.73 -5.37
N VAL A 201 -45.73 25.24 -4.46
CA VAL A 201 -46.77 26.02 -3.76
C VAL A 201 -46.90 25.45 -2.36
#